data_AF-A0A7W1K2Y8-F1
#
_entry.id   AF-A0A7W1K2Y8-F1
#
_cell.length_a   1.000
_cell.length_b   1.000
_cell.length_c   1.000
_cell.angle_alpha   90.00
_cell.angle_beta   90.00
_cell.angle_gamma   90.00
#
_symmetry.space_group_name_H-M   'P 1'
#
loop_
_entity.id
_entity.type
_entity.pdbx_description
1 polymer ?
#
loop_
_entity_poly.entity_id
_entity_poly.type
_entity_poly.pdbx_seq_one_letter_code
_entity_poly.pdbx_strand_id
1 'polypeptide(L)'
;MYVKRASRSDNGTTKVRFDLAYFYQGQRAEREAAERGDEVVSGYYIVNDNPRLRTLPVADAVEVEYIPSSQCCELQPGDIDAWVEAVLETNPTDYAGTNAPWWFTVEGGRITRVEQQYLP
;
A
#
# COMPACT_ATOMS: atom_id res chain seq x y z
N MET A 1 0.41 -4.35 1.97
CA MET A 1 0.23 -3.62 3.25
C MET A 1 -0.94 -2.67 3.09
N TYR A 2 -1.71 -2.40 4.15
CA TYR A 2 -2.72 -1.34 4.09
C TYR A 2 -2.28 -0.14 4.91
N VAL A 3 -2.28 1.02 4.26
CA VAL A 3 -1.98 2.27 4.94
C VAL A 3 -3.19 2.68 5.75
N LYS A 4 -2.98 2.96 7.03
CA LYS A 4 -4.04 3.43 7.94
C LYS A 4 -4.03 4.93 8.09
N ARG A 5 -2.85 5.53 8.05
CA ARG A 5 -2.66 6.96 8.26
C ARG A 5 -1.28 7.38 7.80
N ALA A 6 -1.18 8.54 7.15
CA ALA A 6 0.06 9.30 7.05
C ALA A 6 0.05 10.47 8.05
N SER A 7 1.22 11.04 8.31
CA SER A 7 1.35 12.28 9.07
C SER A 7 2.62 12.99 8.67
N ARG A 8 2.58 14.31 8.56
CA ARG A 8 3.74 15.16 8.34
C ARG A 8 4.04 15.91 9.64
N SER A 9 5.28 15.86 10.11
CA SER A 9 5.73 16.66 11.25
C SER A 9 6.14 18.08 10.82
N ASP A 10 6.27 18.99 11.79
CA ASP A 10 6.58 20.41 11.57
C ASP A 10 7.91 20.64 10.82
N ASN A 11 8.83 19.68 10.90
CA ASN A 11 10.09 19.67 10.16
C ASN A 11 10.01 19.08 8.75
N GLY A 12 8.80 18.82 8.23
CA GLY A 12 8.55 18.26 6.90
C GLY A 12 8.68 16.74 6.78
N THR A 13 9.11 16.02 7.83
CA THR A 13 9.24 14.56 7.75
C THR A 13 7.87 13.88 7.65
N THR A 14 7.67 13.10 6.59
CA THR A 14 6.50 12.22 6.44
C THR A 14 6.72 10.92 7.20
N LYS A 15 5.71 10.50 7.98
CA LYS A 15 5.61 9.18 8.61
C LYS A 15 4.35 8.48 8.14
N VAL A 16 4.46 7.18 7.91
CA VAL A 16 3.35 6.34 7.45
C VAL A 16 3.09 5.28 8.49
N ARG A 17 1.83 5.15 8.90
CA ARG A 17 1.31 4.11 9.79
C ARG A 17 0.52 3.09 8.98
N PHE A 18 0.90 1.83 9.08
CA PHE A 18 0.36 0.74 8.27
C PHE A 18 0.32 -0.58 9.05
N ASP A 19 -0.50 -1.52 8.57
CA ASP A 19 -0.44 -2.93 8.95
C ASP A 19 0.18 -3.77 7.83
N LEU A 20 0.57 -4.99 8.20
CA LEU A 20 1.04 -5.97 7.22
C LEU A 20 -0.09 -6.94 6.92
N ALA A 21 -0.37 -7.10 5.63
CA ALA A 21 -1.27 -8.11 5.11
C ALA A 21 -0.47 -9.11 4.27
N TYR A 22 -0.94 -10.35 4.22
CA TYR A 22 -0.45 -11.36 3.29
C TYR A 22 -1.20 -11.24 1.97
N PHE A 23 -0.45 -11.28 0.87
CA PHE A 23 -0.98 -11.33 -0.48
C PHE A 23 -0.66 -12.71 -1.07
N TYR A 24 -1.64 -13.61 -1.06
CA TYR A 24 -1.51 -14.96 -1.60
C TYR A 24 -2.00 -15.00 -3.04
N GLN A 25 -1.37 -15.84 -3.88
CA GLN A 25 -1.73 -16.04 -5.28
C GLN A 25 -1.79 -17.53 -5.63
N GLY A 26 -2.56 -17.87 -6.67
CA GLY A 26 -2.67 -19.23 -7.22
C GLY A 26 -3.15 -20.26 -6.18
N GLN A 27 -2.60 -21.48 -6.23
CA GLN A 27 -2.99 -22.56 -5.30
C GLN A 27 -2.84 -22.20 -3.82
N ARG A 28 -1.90 -21.30 -3.48
CA ARG A 28 -1.76 -20.83 -2.11
C ARG A 28 -2.93 -19.94 -1.70
N ALA A 29 -3.42 -19.09 -2.59
CA ALA A 29 -4.61 -18.29 -2.34
C ALA A 29 -5.82 -19.17 -2.09
N GLU A 30 -6.04 -20.19 -2.93
CA GLU A 30 -7.15 -21.13 -2.81
C GLU A 30 -7.13 -21.87 -1.47
N ARG A 31 -5.96 -22.36 -1.05
CA ARG A 31 -5.81 -23.04 0.24
C ARG A 31 -6.11 -22.11 1.42
N GLU A 32 -5.52 -20.92 1.44
CA GLU A 32 -5.67 -19.98 2.57
C GLU A 32 -7.11 -19.43 2.67
N ALA A 33 -7.81 -19.29 1.54
CA ALA A 33 -9.23 -18.94 1.48
C ALA A 33 -10.11 -20.09 2.00
N ALA A 34 -9.89 -21.32 1.50
CA ALA A 34 -10.65 -22.49 1.92
C ALA A 34 -10.52 -22.77 3.42
N GLU A 35 -9.32 -22.60 3.99
CA GLU A 35 -9.09 -22.72 5.44
C GLU A 35 -9.90 -21.72 6.28
N ARG A 36 -10.32 -20.59 5.68
CA ARG A 36 -11.16 -19.56 6.30
C ARG A 36 -12.63 -19.66 5.94
N GLY A 37 -13.01 -20.61 5.09
CA GLY A 37 -14.37 -20.74 4.57
C GLY A 37 -14.72 -19.70 3.50
N ASP A 38 -13.71 -19.06 2.92
CA ASP A 38 -13.84 -18.09 1.83
C ASP A 38 -13.53 -18.73 0.48
N GLU A 39 -13.83 -18.01 -0.60
CA GLU A 39 -13.51 -18.38 -1.98
C GLU A 39 -12.61 -17.31 -2.64
N VAL A 40 -11.78 -17.74 -3.59
CA VAL A 40 -10.91 -16.84 -4.38
C VAL A 40 -11.67 -16.32 -5.59
N VAL A 41 -11.77 -14.99 -5.74
CA VAL A 41 -12.57 -14.37 -6.83
C VAL A 41 -11.72 -13.89 -8.02
N SER A 42 -10.41 -13.65 -7.85
CA SER A 42 -9.54 -13.16 -8.93
C SER A 42 -8.12 -13.77 -8.90
N GLY A 43 -8.00 -15.03 -8.48
CA GLY A 43 -6.70 -15.72 -8.39
C GLY A 43 -5.77 -15.26 -7.26
N TYR A 44 -6.22 -14.31 -6.43
CA TYR A 44 -5.51 -13.83 -5.24
C TYR A 44 -6.42 -13.86 -4.00
N TYR A 45 -5.78 -13.86 -2.83
CA TYR A 45 -6.47 -13.76 -1.55
C TYR A 45 -5.62 -12.93 -0.59
N ILE A 46 -6.22 -11.90 0.01
CA ILE A 46 -5.54 -10.97 0.91
C ILE A 46 -6.02 -11.19 2.33
N VAL A 47 -5.09 -11.51 3.21
CA VAL A 47 -5.39 -11.74 4.63
C VAL A 47 -4.71 -10.69 5.47
N ASN A 48 -5.49 -9.96 6.25
CA ASN A 48 -4.99 -8.95 7.19
C ASN A 48 -5.46 -9.22 8.61
N ASP A 49 -5.06 -10.39 9.13
CA ASP A 49 -5.33 -10.79 10.52
C ASP A 49 -4.29 -10.18 11.50
N ASN A 50 -3.53 -9.17 11.07
CA ASN A 50 -2.42 -8.63 11.85
C ASN A 50 -2.83 -7.39 12.65
N PRO A 51 -3.00 -7.50 13.99
CA PRO A 51 -3.38 -6.34 14.80
C PRO A 51 -2.24 -5.34 14.98
N ARG A 52 -1.00 -5.67 14.58
CA ARG A 52 0.18 -4.83 14.84
C ARG A 52 0.33 -3.76 13.78
N LEU A 53 0.29 -2.52 14.24
CA LEU A 53 0.58 -1.34 13.43
C LEU A 53 2.06 -0.97 13.52
N ARG A 54 2.62 -0.54 12.40
CA ARG A 54 3.99 -0.05 12.27
C ARG A 54 3.94 1.40 11.84
N THR A 55 4.89 2.19 12.32
CA THR A 55 5.06 3.58 11.90
C THR A 55 6.50 3.76 11.48
N LEU A 56 6.74 4.09 10.21
CA LEU A 56 8.08 4.35 9.69
C LEU A 56 8.14 5.74 9.05
N PRO A 57 9.29 6.43 9.16
CA PRO A 57 9.55 7.62 8.35
C PRO A 57 9.75 7.25 6.88
N VAL A 58 9.35 8.14 5.99
CA VAL A 58 9.63 8.06 4.56
C VAL A 58 10.98 8.73 4.29
N ALA A 59 11.79 8.18 3.41
CA ALA A 59 13.04 8.79 2.97
C ALA A 59 12.76 10.05 2.13
N ASP A 60 13.68 11.01 2.15
CA ASP A 60 13.50 12.28 1.43
C ASP A 60 13.49 12.08 -0.09
N ALA A 61 14.19 11.06 -0.59
CA ALA A 61 14.23 10.65 -1.99
C ALA A 61 13.52 9.30 -2.20
N VAL A 62 12.28 9.19 -1.71
CA VAL A 62 11.46 7.99 -1.90
C VAL A 62 10.99 7.88 -3.35
N GLU A 63 11.04 6.67 -3.90
CA GLU A 63 10.39 6.36 -5.17
C GLU A 63 8.93 5.99 -4.94
N VAL A 64 8.02 6.59 -5.69
CA VAL A 64 6.60 6.25 -5.66
C VAL A 64 6.19 5.76 -7.04
N GLU A 65 5.49 4.63 -7.08
CA GLU A 65 4.87 4.11 -8.29
C GLU A 65 3.42 3.70 -7.98
N TYR A 66 2.51 4.09 -8.87
CA TYR A 66 1.08 3.87 -8.71
C TYR A 66 0.45 3.48 -10.05
N ILE A 67 -0.81 3.05 -10.01
CA ILE A 67 -1.57 2.67 -11.21
C ILE A 67 -2.61 3.78 -11.44
N PRO A 68 -2.43 4.65 -12.46
CA PRO A 68 -3.37 5.72 -12.76
C PRO A 68 -4.76 5.18 -13.08
N SER A 69 -5.84 5.83 -12.64
CA SER A 69 -7.20 5.38 -12.98
C SER A 69 -7.48 5.46 -14.49
N SER A 70 -6.78 6.37 -15.19
CA SER A 70 -6.89 6.56 -16.64
C SER A 70 -6.20 5.49 -17.47
N GLN A 71 -5.32 4.69 -16.87
CA GLN A 71 -4.51 3.67 -17.55
C GLN A 71 -4.43 2.44 -16.67
N CYS A 72 -5.11 1.36 -17.06
CA CYS A 72 -5.01 0.15 -16.26
C CYS A 72 -3.62 -0.47 -16.33
N CYS A 73 -3.27 -1.01 -15.16
CA CYS A 73 -2.49 -2.21 -14.92
C CYS A 73 -0.97 -2.04 -14.87
N GLU A 74 -0.43 -0.95 -15.41
CA GLU A 74 1.00 -0.65 -15.35
C GLU A 74 1.31 0.39 -14.27
N LEU A 75 2.40 0.14 -13.53
CA LEU A 75 2.94 1.10 -12.59
C LEU A 75 3.56 2.27 -13.34
N GLN A 76 3.23 3.48 -12.91
CA GLN A 76 3.79 4.74 -13.40
C GLN A 76 4.48 5.48 -12.26
N PRO A 77 5.59 6.19 -12.53
CA PRO A 77 6.22 7.05 -11.54
C PRO A 77 5.22 8.08 -11.01
N GLY A 78 5.24 8.24 -9.69
CA GLY A 78 4.36 9.14 -8.95
C GLY A 78 5.12 10.20 -8.16
N ASP A 79 4.35 11.12 -7.60
CA ASP A 79 4.80 12.17 -6.71
C ASP A 79 4.46 11.82 -5.25
N ILE A 80 5.41 12.02 -4.35
CA ILE A 80 5.25 11.66 -2.94
C ILE A 80 4.23 12.55 -2.23
N ASP A 81 4.15 13.85 -2.56
CA ASP A 81 3.18 14.74 -1.93
C ASP A 81 1.77 14.36 -2.36
N ALA A 82 1.54 14.09 -3.65
CA ALA A 82 0.27 13.60 -4.15
C ALA A 82 -0.15 12.26 -3.51
N TRP A 83 0.79 11.31 -3.37
CA TRP A 83 0.50 10.05 -2.67
C TRP A 83 0.17 10.26 -1.20
N VAL A 84 0.89 11.14 -0.50
CA VAL A 84 0.61 11.47 0.90
C VAL A 84 -0.77 12.10 1.04
N GLU A 85 -1.15 13.03 0.16
CA GLU A 85 -2.47 13.64 0.16
C GLU A 85 -3.59 12.62 -0.09
N ALA A 86 -3.35 11.65 -0.98
CA ALA A 86 -4.28 10.56 -1.24
C ALA A 86 -4.51 9.67 -0.02
N VAL A 87 -3.42 9.32 0.67
CA VAL A 87 -3.45 8.52 1.90
C VAL A 87 -4.05 9.30 3.08
N LEU A 88 -3.90 10.62 3.10
CA LEU A 88 -4.49 11.50 4.11
C LEU A 88 -5.96 11.84 3.81
N GLU A 89 -6.45 11.48 2.61
CA GLU A 89 -7.77 11.86 2.11
C GLU A 89 -8.00 13.38 2.15
N THR A 90 -6.92 14.17 2.02
CA THR A 90 -6.98 15.63 2.11
C THR A 90 -7.33 16.29 0.79
N ASN A 91 -7.02 15.64 -0.34
CA ASN A 91 -7.36 16.08 -1.68
C ASN A 91 -7.78 14.89 -2.55
N PRO A 92 -8.69 15.09 -3.51
CA PRO A 92 -8.93 14.10 -4.56
C PRO A 92 -7.69 13.99 -5.45
N THR A 93 -7.16 12.79 -5.59
CA THR A 93 -6.00 12.49 -6.44
C THR A 93 -6.31 11.25 -7.28
N ASP A 94 -5.44 10.95 -8.26
CA ASP A 94 -5.53 9.72 -9.06
C ASP A 94 -4.96 8.48 -8.33
N TYR A 95 -4.51 8.63 -7.09
CA TYR A 95 -3.92 7.55 -6.29
C TYR A 95 -5.01 6.85 -5.46
N ALA A 96 -4.91 5.52 -5.33
CA ALA A 96 -5.93 4.71 -4.66
C ALA A 96 -5.99 4.84 -3.12
N GLY A 97 -5.19 5.73 -2.52
CA GLY A 97 -5.26 6.10 -1.10
C GLY A 97 -5.15 4.92 -0.11
N THR A 98 -5.93 4.95 0.96
CA THR A 98 -5.95 3.95 2.06
C THR A 98 -6.64 2.62 1.70
N ASN A 99 -7.46 2.62 0.64
CA ASN A 99 -8.26 1.46 0.24
C ASN A 99 -7.50 0.47 -0.65
N ALA A 100 -6.33 0.85 -1.17
CA ALA A 100 -5.48 -0.04 -1.95
C ALA A 100 -4.39 -0.72 -1.08
N PRO A 101 -4.00 -1.96 -1.43
CA PRO A 101 -2.78 -2.53 -0.92
C PRO A 101 -1.54 -1.87 -1.57
N TRP A 102 -0.54 -1.59 -0.74
CA TRP A 102 0.75 -1.03 -1.14
C TRP A 102 1.91 -1.95 -0.72
N TRP A 103 3.00 -1.92 -1.47
CA TRP A 103 4.30 -2.47 -1.11
C TRP A 103 5.24 -1.33 -0.71
N PHE A 104 6.10 -1.62 0.27
CA PHE A 104 7.09 -0.69 0.80
C PHE A 104 8.42 -1.42 0.85
N THR A 105 9.44 -0.82 0.24
CA THR A 105 10.84 -1.20 0.47
C THR A 105 11.35 -0.40 1.66
N VAL A 106 11.96 -1.09 2.63
CA VAL A 106 12.47 -0.49 3.86
C VAL A 106 13.96 -0.72 3.97
N GLU A 107 14.73 0.37 4.00
CA GLU A 107 16.18 0.38 4.11
C GLU A 107 16.60 1.35 5.21
N GLY A 108 17.54 0.93 6.07
CA GLY A 108 17.99 1.77 7.19
C GLY A 108 16.87 2.23 8.13
N GLY A 109 15.74 1.51 8.19
CA GLY A 109 14.58 1.88 8.99
C GLY A 109 13.69 2.96 8.39
N ARG A 110 13.85 3.30 7.10
CA ARG A 110 13.01 4.26 6.37
C ARG A 110 12.38 3.60 5.15
N ILE A 111 11.21 4.07 4.75
CA ILE A 111 10.57 3.66 3.49
C ILE A 111 11.29 4.37 2.34
N THR A 112 11.89 3.61 1.43
CA THR A 112 12.63 4.12 0.26
C THR A 112 11.89 3.93 -1.06
N ARG A 113 10.90 3.02 -1.11
CA ARG A 113 10.04 2.83 -2.27
C ARG A 113 8.61 2.51 -1.84
N VAL A 114 7.64 3.02 -2.60
CA VAL A 114 6.20 2.78 -2.42
C VAL A 114 5.61 2.36 -3.76
N GLU A 115 5.01 1.17 -3.82
CA GLU A 115 4.42 0.63 -5.05
C GLU A 115 2.98 0.20 -4.80
N GLN A 116 2.06 0.58 -5.68
CA GLN A 116 0.68 0.09 -5.62
C GLN A 116 0.62 -1.39 -6.02
N GLN A 117 -0.07 -2.22 -5.25
CA GLN A 117 -0.40 -3.58 -5.68
C GLN A 117 -1.56 -3.53 -6.67
N TYR A 118 -1.31 -3.96 -7.90
CA TYR A 118 -2.37 -4.21 -8.88
C TYR A 118 -3.34 -5.30 -8.41
N LEU A 119 -4.64 -5.05 -8.49
CA LEU A 119 -5.68 -6.04 -8.25
C LEU A 119 -6.49 -6.17 -9.56
N PRO A 120 -6.47 -7.33 -10.23
CA PRO A 120 -7.22 -7.57 -11.47
C PRO A 120 -8.74 -7.69 -11.26
#